data_AF-A0A6J4RGK7-F1
#
_entry.id   AF-A0A6J4RGK7-F1
#
_cell.length_a   1.000
_cell.length_b   1.000
_cell.length_c   1.000
_cell.angle_alpha   90.00
_cell.angle_beta   90.00
_cell.angle_gamma   90.00
#
_symmetry.space_group_name_H-M   'P 1'
#
loop_
_entity.id
_entity.type
_entity.pdbx_description
1 polymer ?
#
loop_
_entity_poly.entity_id
_entity_poly.type
_entity_poly.pdbx_seq_one_letter_code
_entity_poly.pdbx_strand_id
1 'polypeptide(L)'
;MEPEETRKPDDHKTAAKDAEAPDGWADLEPIEAPAGGFRNLLGRENGEWAAGPSLLAHAVIWILIVAVISAVIAFVRGEMEPGYTPKDINDAGALMFFVLGSVASVIAVVAKTQGAIIGEKQLGTAAWVLSKPASRRAFFLAKL
;
A
#
# COMPACT_ATOMS: atom_id res chain seq x y z
N MET A 1 -71.42 -33.59 -16.80
CA MET A 1 -71.08 -33.12 -15.44
C MET A 1 -69.71 -33.67 -15.15
N GLU A 2 -68.66 -32.86 -15.38
CA GLU A 2 -67.29 -33.22 -15.00
C GLU A 2 -67.08 -32.86 -13.52
N PRO A 3 -66.38 -33.70 -12.74
CA PRO A 3 -66.05 -33.36 -11.36
C PRO A 3 -64.80 -32.48 -11.31
N GLU A 4 -64.91 -31.38 -10.59
CA GLU A 4 -63.86 -30.39 -10.32
C GLU A 4 -62.78 -31.02 -9.42
N GLU A 5 -61.56 -31.13 -9.95
CA GLU A 5 -60.39 -31.69 -9.26
C GLU A 5 -59.87 -30.68 -8.22
N THR A 6 -60.09 -30.99 -6.94
CA THR A 6 -59.64 -30.17 -5.82
C THR A 6 -58.13 -30.19 -5.68
N ARG A 7 -57.47 -29.09 -6.04
CA ARG A 7 -56.03 -28.85 -5.87
C ARG A 7 -55.67 -28.78 -4.38
N LYS A 8 -54.90 -29.76 -3.90
CA LYS A 8 -54.34 -29.82 -2.54
C LYS A 8 -53.34 -28.65 -2.33
N PRO A 9 -53.33 -27.98 -1.16
CA PRO A 9 -52.36 -26.92 -0.88
C PRO A 9 -50.95 -27.52 -0.74
N ASP A 10 -49.98 -26.87 -1.35
CA ASP A 10 -48.57 -27.27 -1.32
C ASP A 10 -47.98 -26.94 0.06
N ASP A 11 -47.63 -27.98 0.80
CA ASP A 11 -47.11 -27.91 2.16
C ASP A 11 -45.62 -27.51 2.12
N HIS A 12 -45.34 -26.23 1.85
CA HIS A 12 -43.98 -25.66 1.78
C HIS A 12 -43.18 -25.68 3.12
N LYS A 13 -43.65 -26.38 4.15
CA LYS A 13 -43.03 -26.40 5.49
C LYS A 13 -42.11 -27.58 5.77
N THR A 14 -41.95 -28.52 4.84
CA THR A 14 -41.20 -29.76 5.10
C THR A 14 -39.85 -29.87 4.39
N ALA A 15 -39.45 -28.87 3.58
CA ALA A 15 -38.19 -28.90 2.83
C ALA A 15 -37.02 -28.15 3.52
N ALA A 16 -37.19 -27.69 4.76
CA ALA A 16 -36.15 -26.94 5.47
C ALA A 16 -35.39 -27.77 6.53
N LYS A 17 -35.72 -29.05 6.72
CA LYS A 17 -35.15 -29.86 7.82
C LYS A 17 -34.04 -30.83 7.41
N ASP A 18 -33.81 -31.02 6.11
CA ASP A 18 -32.86 -32.02 5.59
C ASP A 18 -31.72 -31.40 4.76
N ALA A 19 -31.44 -30.11 4.94
CA ALA A 19 -30.20 -29.53 4.44
C ALA A 19 -29.05 -29.94 5.38
N GLU A 20 -28.69 -31.22 5.32
CA GLU A 20 -27.48 -31.77 5.92
C GLU A 20 -26.31 -30.96 5.36
N ALA A 21 -25.68 -30.15 6.22
CA ALA A 21 -24.51 -29.37 5.85
C ALA A 21 -23.47 -30.37 5.30
N PRO A 22 -22.86 -30.12 4.11
CA PRO A 22 -21.94 -31.09 3.53
C PRO A 22 -20.86 -31.48 4.55
N ASP A 23 -20.52 -32.76 4.64
CA ASP A 23 -19.58 -33.32 5.64
C ASP A 23 -18.22 -32.60 5.73
N GLY A 24 -17.85 -31.79 4.73
CA GLY A 24 -16.61 -31.02 4.71
C GLY A 24 -16.64 -29.64 5.37
N TRP A 25 -17.76 -29.18 5.95
CA TRP A 25 -17.80 -27.88 6.66
C TRP A 25 -17.31 -27.98 8.11
N ALA A 26 -17.33 -29.19 8.70
CA ALA A 26 -16.78 -29.45 10.03
C ALA A 26 -15.23 -29.37 10.07
N ASP A 27 -14.57 -29.55 8.92
CA ASP A 27 -13.12 -29.51 8.77
C ASP A 27 -12.56 -28.09 8.49
N LEU A 28 -13.45 -27.09 8.35
CA LEU A 28 -13.04 -25.70 8.16
C LEU A 28 -12.75 -25.07 9.52
N GLU A 29 -11.62 -25.44 10.12
CA GLU A 29 -11.13 -24.72 11.30
C GLU A 29 -10.90 -23.24 10.93
N PRO A 30 -11.46 -22.28 11.70
CA PRO A 30 -11.10 -20.89 11.55
C PRO A 30 -9.59 -20.77 11.68
N ILE A 31 -8.93 -20.17 10.68
CA ILE A 31 -7.49 -19.91 10.74
C ILE A 31 -7.29 -18.81 11.80
N GLU A 32 -7.26 -19.18 13.08
CA GLU A 32 -7.01 -18.28 14.22
C GLU A 32 -5.53 -17.88 14.33
N ALA A 33 -4.73 -18.17 13.30
CA ALA A 33 -3.34 -17.77 13.27
C ALA A 33 -3.23 -16.24 13.43
N PRO A 34 -2.48 -15.73 14.43
CA PRO A 34 -2.37 -14.29 14.70
C PRO A 34 -1.86 -13.44 13.53
N ALA A 35 -1.24 -14.08 12.53
CA ALA A 35 -0.71 -13.48 11.31
C ALA A 35 -1.34 -14.06 10.03
N GLY A 36 -2.53 -14.66 10.11
CA GLY A 36 -3.26 -15.21 8.97
C GLY A 36 -3.41 -14.15 7.86
N GLY A 37 -2.99 -14.50 6.64
CA GLY A 37 -3.02 -13.62 5.47
C GLY A 37 -1.84 -12.63 5.33
N PHE A 38 -0.92 -12.55 6.31
CA PHE A 38 0.18 -11.57 6.31
C PHE A 38 1.09 -11.64 5.09
N ARG A 39 1.58 -12.84 4.71
CA ARG A 39 2.51 -12.98 3.58
C ARG A 39 1.90 -12.51 2.26
N ASN A 40 0.60 -12.74 2.07
CA ASN A 40 -0.12 -12.30 0.88
C ASN A 40 -0.30 -10.78 0.86
N LEU A 41 -0.64 -10.18 2.01
CA LEU A 41 -0.73 -8.72 2.15
C LEU A 41 0.62 -8.07 1.94
N LEU A 42 1.67 -8.53 2.64
CA LEU A 42 3.02 -8.01 2.50
C LEU A 42 3.57 -8.16 1.07
N GLY A 43 3.32 -9.30 0.42
CA GLY A 43 3.74 -9.52 -0.97
C GLY A 43 3.06 -8.55 -1.94
N ARG A 44 1.76 -8.27 -1.75
CA ARG A 44 1.04 -7.25 -2.51
C ARG A 44 1.61 -5.87 -2.27
N GLU A 45 1.76 -5.46 -1.01
CA GLU A 45 2.31 -4.15 -0.64
C GLU A 45 3.70 -3.96 -1.26
N ASN A 46 4.61 -4.90 -1.04
CA ASN A 46 5.96 -4.81 -1.59
C ASN A 46 5.97 -4.79 -3.13
N GLY A 47 5.04 -5.51 -3.76
CA GLY A 47 4.81 -5.47 -5.20
C GLY A 47 4.35 -4.10 -5.69
N GLU A 48 3.37 -3.48 -5.03
CA GLU A 48 2.90 -2.13 -5.35
C GLU A 48 4.01 -1.08 -5.15
N TRP A 49 4.85 -1.27 -4.13
CA TRP A 49 5.98 -0.40 -3.87
C TRP A 49 7.05 -0.47 -4.96
N ALA A 50 7.34 -1.67 -5.49
CA ALA A 50 8.41 -1.92 -6.43
C ALA A 50 8.01 -1.85 -7.92
N ALA A 51 6.76 -2.18 -8.27
CA ALA A 51 6.35 -2.37 -9.66
C ALA A 51 5.81 -1.11 -10.36
N GLY A 52 5.59 -0.01 -9.63
CA GLY A 52 5.02 1.21 -10.21
C GLY A 52 6.04 2.03 -11.01
N PRO A 53 5.74 2.46 -12.26
CA PRO A 53 6.56 3.47 -12.97
C PRO A 53 6.63 4.80 -12.20
N SER A 54 5.69 5.00 -11.27
CA SER A 54 5.70 6.08 -10.28
C SER A 54 6.92 6.05 -9.35
N LEU A 55 7.53 4.90 -9.04
CA LEU A 55 8.72 4.84 -8.20
C LEU A 55 9.92 5.51 -8.88
N LEU A 56 10.15 5.17 -10.16
CA LEU A 56 11.23 5.78 -10.94
C LEU A 56 10.97 7.27 -11.15
N ALA A 57 9.75 7.65 -11.53
CA ALA A 57 9.38 9.05 -11.69
C ALA A 57 9.59 9.84 -10.38
N HIS A 58 9.14 9.29 -9.25
CA HIS A 58 9.29 9.93 -7.94
C HIS A 58 10.76 10.04 -7.53
N ALA A 59 11.56 8.98 -7.72
CA ALA A 59 12.99 9.00 -7.44
C ALA A 59 13.73 10.04 -8.31
N VAL A 60 13.43 10.08 -9.60
CA VAL A 60 14.01 11.06 -10.54
C VAL A 60 13.64 12.47 -10.13
N ILE A 61 12.39 12.73 -9.78
CA ILE A 61 11.93 14.06 -9.33
C ILE A 61 12.72 14.49 -8.09
N TRP A 62 12.86 13.63 -7.08
CA TRP A 62 13.60 13.96 -5.87
C TRP A 62 15.10 14.17 -6.12
N ILE A 63 15.72 13.31 -6.94
CA ILE A 63 17.12 13.47 -7.35
C ILE A 63 17.32 14.81 -8.07
N LEU A 64 16.43 15.17 -8.99
CA LEU A 64 16.50 16.44 -9.71
C LEU A 64 16.36 17.62 -8.76
N ILE A 65 15.41 17.60 -7.83
CA ILE A 65 15.23 18.67 -6.84
C ILE A 65 16.52 18.85 -6.02
N VAL A 66 17.06 17.76 -5.48
CA VAL A 66 18.28 17.80 -4.66
C VAL A 66 19.48 18.27 -5.48
N ALA A 67 19.67 17.73 -6.68
CA ALA A 67 20.78 18.09 -7.57
C ALA A 67 20.72 19.57 -7.99
N VAL A 68 19.55 20.05 -8.40
CA VAL A 68 19.37 21.44 -8.85
C VAL A 68 19.61 22.42 -7.71
N ILE A 69 19.02 22.19 -6.53
CA ILE A 69 19.21 23.10 -5.38
C ILE A 69 20.69 23.12 -4.97
N SER A 70 21.35 21.96 -4.94
CA SER A 70 22.76 21.86 -4.58
C SER A 70 23.66 22.57 -5.59
N ALA A 71 23.36 22.43 -6.89
CA ALA A 71 24.08 23.10 -7.96
C ALA A 71 23.89 24.63 -7.90
N VAL A 72 22.68 25.11 -7.62
CA VAL A 72 22.40 26.54 -7.45
C VAL A 72 23.17 27.10 -6.26
N ILE A 73 23.19 26.40 -5.11
CA ILE A 73 23.96 26.85 -3.95
C ILE A 73 25.46 26.90 -4.27
N ALA A 74 26.00 25.87 -4.91
CA ALA A 74 27.41 25.83 -5.32
C ALA A 74 27.76 27.00 -6.25
N PHE A 75 26.91 27.24 -7.26
CA PHE A 75 27.07 28.34 -8.21
C PHE A 75 27.06 29.70 -7.52
N VAL A 76 26.05 29.95 -6.67
CA VAL A 76 25.91 31.22 -5.94
C VAL A 76 27.10 31.49 -5.02
N ARG A 77 27.63 30.46 -4.34
CA ARG A 77 28.83 30.59 -3.50
C ARG A 77 30.08 30.91 -4.33
N GLY A 78 30.24 30.23 -5.48
CA GLY A 78 31.36 30.48 -6.39
C GLY A 78 31.41 31.91 -6.91
N GLU A 79 30.25 32.52 -7.18
CA GLU A 79 30.16 33.92 -7.63
C GLU A 79 30.38 34.94 -6.49
N MET A 80 29.99 34.61 -5.24
CA MET A 80 30.05 35.55 -4.11
C MET A 80 31.39 35.58 -3.38
N GLU A 81 32.22 34.53 -3.44
CA GLU A 81 33.47 34.45 -2.68
C GLU A 81 34.70 34.53 -3.60
N PRO A 82 35.37 35.71 -3.69
CA PRO A 82 36.58 35.86 -4.47
C PRO A 82 37.68 34.93 -3.93
N GLY A 83 38.14 34.00 -4.76
CA GLY A 83 39.21 33.05 -4.41
C GLY A 83 38.77 31.59 -4.29
N TYR A 84 37.48 31.28 -4.43
CA TYR A 84 37.04 29.89 -4.55
C TYR A 84 37.61 29.25 -5.81
N THR A 85 38.25 28.11 -5.64
CA THR A 85 38.67 27.27 -6.75
C THR A 85 37.48 26.43 -7.24
N PRO A 86 37.51 25.89 -8.48
CA PRO A 86 36.51 24.94 -8.94
C PRO A 86 36.31 23.73 -8.00
N LYS A 87 37.36 23.35 -7.27
CA LYS A 87 37.30 22.29 -6.26
C LYS A 87 36.43 22.70 -5.07
N ASP A 88 36.58 23.93 -4.56
CA ASP A 88 35.82 24.41 -3.40
C ASP A 88 34.32 24.52 -3.71
N ILE A 89 34.00 24.94 -4.94
CA ILE A 89 32.62 24.96 -5.46
C ILE A 89 32.04 23.55 -5.51
N ASN A 90 32.81 22.58 -6.03
CA ASN A 90 32.40 21.18 -6.08
C ASN A 90 32.19 20.60 -4.67
N ASP A 91 33.10 20.86 -3.74
CA ASP A 91 33.03 20.35 -2.37
C ASP A 91 31.80 20.91 -1.63
N ALA A 92 31.51 22.21 -1.81
CA ALA A 92 30.30 22.84 -1.27
C ALA A 92 29.02 22.24 -1.88
N GLY A 93 29.00 22.03 -3.19
CA GLY A 93 27.87 21.41 -3.89
C GLY A 93 27.64 19.97 -3.46
N ALA A 94 28.70 19.17 -3.34
CA ALA A 94 28.64 17.79 -2.88
C ALA A 94 28.15 17.70 -1.44
N LEU A 95 28.66 18.55 -0.54
CA LEU A 95 28.19 18.61 0.84
C LEU A 95 26.69 18.91 0.90
N MET A 96 26.22 19.92 0.15
CA MET A 96 24.81 20.27 0.10
C MET A 96 23.96 19.16 -0.51
N PHE A 97 24.45 18.46 -1.53
CA PHE A 97 23.78 17.33 -2.13
C PHE A 97 23.54 16.21 -1.13
N PHE A 98 24.55 15.84 -0.33
CA PHE A 98 24.38 14.79 0.68
C PHE A 98 23.49 15.23 1.84
N VAL A 99 23.63 16.48 2.31
CA VAL A 99 22.77 17.02 3.38
C VAL A 99 21.31 17.07 2.93
N LEU A 100 21.02 17.72 1.80
CA LEU A 100 19.66 17.82 1.27
C LEU A 100 19.12 16.46 0.84
N GLY A 101 19.96 15.61 0.25
CA GLY A 101 19.60 14.26 -0.15
C GLY A 101 19.17 13.40 1.05
N SER A 102 19.86 13.52 2.19
CA SER A 102 19.48 12.79 3.41
C SER A 102 18.09 13.20 3.93
N VAL A 103 17.82 14.50 3.99
CA VAL A 103 16.53 15.04 4.45
C VAL A 103 15.42 14.72 3.44
N ALA A 104 15.68 14.95 2.16
CA ALA A 104 14.74 14.66 1.08
C ALA A 104 14.37 13.17 1.02
N SER A 105 15.32 12.26 1.28
CA SER A 105 15.05 10.83 1.34
C SER A 105 14.04 10.48 2.42
N VAL A 106 14.21 11.02 3.64
CA VAL A 106 13.25 10.81 4.74
C VAL A 106 11.87 11.33 4.35
N ILE A 107 11.81 12.55 3.79
CA ILE A 107 10.54 13.15 3.36
C ILE A 107 9.89 12.30 2.25
N ALA A 108 10.65 11.83 1.28
CA ALA A 108 10.16 11.01 0.17
C ALA A 108 9.53 9.70 0.67
N VAL A 109 10.20 9.01 1.61
CA VAL A 109 9.69 7.77 2.21
C VAL A 109 8.39 8.03 2.98
N VAL A 110 8.36 9.08 3.80
CA VAL A 110 7.17 9.46 4.57
C VAL A 110 6.01 9.84 3.64
N ALA A 111 6.26 10.67 2.63
CA ALA A 111 5.24 11.10 1.67
C ALA A 111 4.66 9.91 0.89
N LYS A 112 5.51 8.98 0.44
CA LYS A 112 5.06 7.76 -0.25
C LYS A 112 4.22 6.87 0.67
N THR A 113 4.66 6.66 1.90
CA THR A 113 3.93 5.85 2.90
C THR A 113 2.55 6.46 3.20
N GLN A 114 2.49 7.78 3.40
CA GLN A 114 1.22 8.47 3.63
C GLN A 114 0.29 8.39 2.41
N GLY A 115 0.82 8.50 1.19
CA GLY A 115 0.04 8.33 -0.04
C GLY A 115 -0.63 6.95 -0.12
N ALA A 116 0.08 5.89 0.27
CA ALA A 116 -0.49 4.53 0.29
C ALA A 116 -1.63 4.40 1.32
N ILE A 117 -1.44 4.91 2.54
CA ILE A 117 -2.44 4.83 3.61
C ILE A 117 -3.69 5.68 3.27
N ILE A 118 -3.49 6.91 2.80
CA ILE A 118 -4.58 7.82 2.43
C ILE A 118 -5.35 7.27 1.23
N GLY A 119 -4.65 6.71 0.23
CA GLY A 119 -5.27 6.12 -0.96
C GLY A 119 -6.25 5.00 -0.60
N GLU A 120 -5.87 4.09 0.30
CA GLU A 120 -6.77 3.01 0.73
C GLU A 120 -8.00 3.49 1.50
N LYS A 121 -7.83 4.55 2.30
CA LYS A 121 -8.95 5.19 3.00
C LYS A 121 -9.93 5.81 2.00
N GLN A 122 -9.44 6.48 0.97
CA GLN A 122 -10.29 7.13 -0.03
C GLN A 122 -11.00 6.12 -0.94
N LEU A 123 -10.34 5.02 -1.29
CA LEU A 123 -10.89 3.98 -2.16
C LEU A 123 -11.76 2.95 -1.44
N GLY A 124 -11.82 2.99 -0.10
CA GLY A 124 -12.56 2.02 0.72
C GLY A 124 -11.98 0.60 0.69
N THR A 125 -10.78 0.41 0.11
CA THR A 125 -10.14 -0.89 -0.05
C THR A 125 -9.77 -1.51 1.29
N ALA A 126 -9.43 -0.71 2.29
CA ALA A 126 -9.19 -1.18 3.65
C ALA A 126 -10.41 -1.91 4.25
N ALA A 127 -11.62 -1.37 4.04
CA ALA A 127 -12.86 -2.00 4.53
C ALA A 127 -13.15 -3.32 3.81
N TRP A 128 -12.87 -3.39 2.51
CA TRP A 128 -13.02 -4.62 1.73
C TRP A 128 -11.96 -5.69 2.05
N VAL A 129 -10.71 -5.29 2.36
CA VAL A 129 -9.67 -6.24 2.78
C VAL A 129 -10.01 -6.83 4.15
N LEU A 130 -10.54 -6.01 5.06
CA LEU A 130 -10.93 -6.44 6.41
C LEU A 130 -12.24 -7.23 6.47
N SER A 131 -13.01 -7.30 5.38
CA SER A 131 -14.17 -8.20 5.28
C SER A 131 -13.79 -9.64 4.90
N LYS A 132 -12.52 -9.88 4.52
CA LYS A 132 -11.95 -11.19 4.20
C LYS A 132 -11.35 -11.87 5.44
N PRO A 133 -11.05 -13.18 5.40
CA PRO A 133 -10.38 -13.89 6.50
C PRO A 133 -8.88 -13.53 6.61
N ALA A 134 -8.56 -12.24 6.72
CA ALA A 134 -7.25 -11.70 7.02
C ALA A 134 -7.27 -11.07 8.42
N SER A 135 -6.28 -11.38 9.25
CA SER A 135 -6.23 -10.82 10.60
C SER A 135 -5.95 -9.32 10.57
N ARG A 136 -6.58 -8.55 11.47
CA ARG A 136 -6.30 -7.10 11.62
C ARG A 136 -4.81 -6.85 11.93
N ARG A 137 -4.18 -7.73 12.70
CA ARG A 137 -2.74 -7.68 13.01
C ARG A 137 -1.91 -7.85 11.75
N ALA A 138 -2.23 -8.83 10.89
CA ALA A 138 -1.55 -8.99 9.60
C ALA A 138 -1.71 -7.75 8.70
N PHE A 139 -2.88 -7.10 8.70
CA PHE A 139 -3.10 -5.88 7.96
C PHE A 139 -2.19 -4.73 8.43
N PHE A 140 -2.13 -4.46 9.74
CA PHE A 140 -1.23 -3.42 10.26
C PHE A 140 0.25 -3.74 10.07
N LEU A 141 0.66 -4.99 10.29
CA LEU A 141 2.04 -5.41 10.11
C LEU A 141 2.50 -5.32 8.65
N ALA A 142 1.59 -5.49 7.68
CA ALA A 142 1.92 -5.36 6.27
C ALA A 142 2.14 -3.90 5.83
N LYS A 143 1.72 -2.93 6.65
CA LYS A 143 1.82 -1.48 6.37
C LYS A 143 3.00 -0.79 7.07
N LEU A 144 3.70 -1.51 7.94
CA LEU A 144 4.90 -1.03 8.65
C LEU A 144 6.13 -1.20 7.75
#